data_AF-A0AAW1S7H2-F1
#
_entry.id   AF-A0AAW1S7H2-F1
#
_cell.length_a   1.000
_cell.length_b   1.000
_cell.length_c   1.000
_cell.angle_alpha   90.00
_cell.angle_beta   90.00
_cell.angle_gamma   90.00
#
_symmetry.space_group_name_H-M   'P 1'
#
loop_
_entity.id
_entity.type
_entity.pdbx_description
1 polymer ?
#
loop_
_entity_poly.entity_id
_entity_poly.type
_entity_poly.pdbx_seq_one_letter_code
_entity_poly.pdbx_strand_id
1 'polypeptide(L)'
;MAKPTKASDLRGLSEEELNAEVYKCKRALFDLRVAQRTRQAYKSSEFGWNSRKIAQLLTIKRERELVEGISKRESRRKDKKEKLALGFGNF
;
A
#
# COMPACT_ATOMS: atom_id res chain seq x y z
N MET A 1 12.83 6.16 16.33
CA MET A 1 12.53 6.54 14.93
C MET A 1 12.29 5.27 14.13
N ALA A 2 11.28 5.23 13.26
CA ALA A 2 11.08 4.07 12.39
C ALA A 2 12.29 3.93 11.46
N LYS A 3 12.93 2.75 11.46
CA LYS A 3 14.10 2.46 10.62
C LYS A 3 13.71 2.69 9.14
N PRO A 4 14.59 3.31 8.32
CA PRO A 4 14.31 3.46 6.90
C PRO A 4 14.08 2.07 6.29
N THR A 5 12.91 1.90 5.67
CA THR A 5 12.50 0.64 5.05
C THR A 5 13.44 0.36 3.88
N LYS A 6 14.23 -0.72 3.99
CA LYS A 6 15.10 -1.16 2.91
C LYS A 6 14.29 -1.91 1.87
N ALA A 7 14.59 -1.68 0.60
CA ALA A 7 13.90 -2.34 -0.51
C ALA A 7 14.16 -3.86 -0.54
N SER A 8 15.32 -4.31 -0.04
CA SER A 8 15.66 -5.74 0.10
C SER A 8 14.60 -6.50 0.89
N ASP A 9 14.15 -5.92 2.00
CA ASP A 9 13.30 -6.58 2.98
C ASP A 9 11.88 -6.78 2.43
N LEU A 10 11.47 -5.94 1.48
CA LEU A 10 10.14 -6.00 0.85
C LEU A 10 10.08 -6.97 -0.33
N ARG A 11 11.21 -7.25 -0.99
CA ARG A 11 11.25 -8.15 -2.17
C ARG A 11 11.10 -9.62 -1.81
N GLY A 12 11.46 -10.00 -0.59
CA GLY A 12 11.31 -11.38 -0.08
C GLY A 12 9.87 -11.77 0.26
N LEU A 13 8.93 -10.82 0.30
CA LEU A 13 7.53 -11.08 0.63
C LEU A 13 6.80 -11.76 -0.53
N SER A 14 5.89 -12.69 -0.22
CA SER A 14 4.92 -13.22 -1.20
C SER A 14 3.93 -12.14 -1.65
N GLU A 15 3.15 -12.40 -2.70
CA GLU A 15 2.15 -11.45 -3.20
C GLU A 15 1.01 -11.19 -2.20
N GLU A 16 0.59 -12.23 -1.49
CA GLU A 16 -0.44 -12.15 -0.46
C GLU A 16 0.03 -11.28 0.72
N GLU A 17 1.26 -11.52 1.19
CA GLU A 17 1.88 -10.73 2.25
C GLU A 17 2.09 -9.27 1.82
N LEU A 18 2.48 -9.04 0.56
CA LEU A 18 2.64 -7.69 0.01
C LEU A 18 1.30 -6.94 0.05
N ASN A 19 0.21 -7.58 -0.40
CA ASN A 19 -1.12 -6.99 -0.34
C ASN A 19 -1.57 -6.75 1.12
N ALA A 20 -1.36 -7.71 2.01
CA ALA A 20 -1.70 -7.59 3.43
C ALA A 20 -0.95 -6.42 4.09
N GLU A 21 0.33 -6.25 3.80
CA GLU A 21 1.14 -5.16 4.34
C GLU A 21 0.71 -3.79 3.79
N VAL A 22 0.27 -3.72 2.52
CA VAL A 22 -0.35 -2.51 1.95
C VAL A 22 -1.62 -2.14 2.73
N TYR A 23 -2.50 -3.11 3.01
CA TYR A 23 -3.72 -2.86 3.79
C TYR A 23 -3.41 -2.38 5.21
N LYS A 24 -2.44 -3.02 5.88
CA LYS A 24 -1.98 -2.62 7.21
C LYS A 24 -1.47 -1.18 7.24
N CYS A 25 -0.64 -0.80 6.26
CA CYS A 25 -0.12 0.58 6.17
C CYS A 25 -1.24 1.59 5.88
N LYS A 26 -2.19 1.25 5.00
CA LYS A 26 -3.36 2.11 4.72
C LYS A 26 -4.25 2.28 5.95
N ARG A 27 -4.44 1.22 6.73
CA ARG A 27 -5.19 1.28 7.99
C ARG A 27 -4.50 2.16 9.02
N ALA A 28 -3.19 1.99 9.21
CA ALA A 28 -2.39 2.84 10.07
C ALA A 28 -2.50 4.33 9.68
N LEU A 29 -2.49 4.66 8.38
CA LEU A 29 -2.72 6.03 7.91
C LEU A 29 -4.12 6.55 8.26
N PHE A 30 -5.15 5.71 8.18
CA PHE A 30 -6.50 6.10 8.58
C PHE A 30 -6.57 6.39 10.08
N ASP A 31 -6.04 5.50 10.91
CA ASP A 31 -6.04 5.66 12.37
C ASP A 31 -5.23 6.92 12.77
N LEU A 32 -4.09 7.19 12.10
CA LEU A 32 -3.32 8.42 12.31
C LEU A 32 -4.12 9.69 11.95
N ARG A 33 -4.92 9.68 10.87
CA ARG A 33 -5.79 10.82 10.52
C ARG A 33 -6.89 11.03 11.56
N VAL A 34 -7.46 9.95 12.09
CA VAL A 34 -8.44 10.02 13.18
C VAL A 34 -7.81 10.60 14.44
N ALA A 35 -6.63 10.12 14.84
CA ALA A 35 -5.88 10.65 15.98
C ALA A 35 -5.55 12.14 15.82
N GLN A 36 -5.11 12.54 14.62
CA GLN A 36 -4.88 13.95 14.28
C GLN A 36 -6.14 14.80 14.41
N ARG A 37 -7.28 14.31 13.90
CA ARG A 37 -8.54 15.07 13.93
C ARG A 37 -9.11 15.20 15.35
N THR A 38 -8.93 14.17 16.18
CA THR A 38 -9.35 14.10 17.58
C THR A 38 -8.35 14.74 18.55
N ARG A 39 -7.23 15.28 18.04
CA ARG A 39 -6.14 15.89 18.84
C ARG A 39 -5.51 14.94 19.86
N GLN A 40 -5.52 13.64 19.57
CA GLN A 40 -4.78 12.65 20.35
C GLN A 40 -3.28 12.77 20.06
N ALA A 41 -2.45 12.19 20.92
CA ALA A 41 -1.00 12.14 20.68
C ALA A 41 -0.68 11.19 19.51
N TYR A 42 0.06 11.68 18.51
CA TYR A 42 0.53 10.90 17.37
C TYR A 42 1.91 11.39 16.93
N LYS A 43 2.60 10.58 16.11
CA LYS A 43 3.91 10.95 15.54
C LYS A 43 3.75 11.37 14.09
N SER A 44 4.06 12.64 13.78
CA SER A 44 3.98 13.19 12.41
C SER A 44 4.85 12.43 11.39
N SER A 45 6.02 11.95 11.81
CA SER A 45 6.93 11.16 10.95
C SER A 45 6.31 9.86 10.41
N GLU A 46 5.30 9.29 11.11
CA GLU A 46 4.67 8.03 10.70
C GLU A 46 3.80 8.19 9.47
N PHE A 47 3.24 9.38 9.21
CA PHE A 47 2.53 9.66 7.96
C PHE A 47 3.43 9.48 6.74
N GLY A 48 4.61 10.10 6.78
CA GLY A 48 5.60 10.03 5.71
C GLY A 48 6.13 8.60 5.53
N TRP A 49 6.40 7.92 6.65
CA TRP A 49 6.88 6.54 6.64
C TRP A 49 5.87 5.58 6.01
N ASN A 50 4.60 5.60 6.46
CA ASN A 50 3.56 4.71 5.92
C ASN A 50 3.28 5.01 4.44
N SER A 51 3.22 6.28 4.05
CA SER A 51 3.00 6.67 2.65
C SER A 51 4.13 6.18 1.74
N ARG A 52 5.39 6.33 2.18
CA ARG A 52 6.56 5.85 1.44
C ARG A 52 6.57 4.33 1.35
N LYS A 53 6.23 3.62 2.43
CA LYS A 53 6.17 2.14 2.45
C LYS A 53 5.12 1.61 1.48
N ILE A 54 3.93 2.23 1.44
CA ILE A 54 2.88 1.89 0.45
C ILE A 54 3.41 2.06 -0.98
N ALA A 55 4.08 3.17 -1.28
CA ALA A 55 4.63 3.41 -2.60
C ALA A 55 5.64 2.31 -2.99
N GLN A 56 6.56 1.95 -2.10
CA GLN A 56 7.54 0.89 -2.33
C GLN A 56 6.88 -0.48 -2.60
N LEU A 57 5.89 -0.86 -1.78
CA LEU A 57 5.16 -2.13 -1.95
C LEU A 57 4.45 -2.17 -3.31
N LEU A 58 3.74 -1.10 -3.68
CA LEU A 58 3.05 -1.02 -4.98
C LEU A 58 4.02 -1.01 -6.17
N THR A 59 5.20 -0.40 -6.03
CA THR A 59 6.25 -0.48 -7.04
C THR A 59 6.71 -1.91 -7.25
N ILE A 60 7.00 -2.67 -6.18
CA ILE A 60 7.42 -4.08 -6.29
C ILE A 60 6.32 -4.93 -6.93
N LYS A 61 5.05 -4.71 -6.56
CA LYS A 61 3.91 -5.39 -7.20
C LYS A 61 3.91 -5.12 -8.71
N ARG A 62 4.12 -3.86 -9.12
CA ARG A 62 4.16 -3.50 -10.54
C ARG A 62 5.39 -4.07 -11.26
N GLU A 63 6.55 -4.12 -10.62
CA GLU A 63 7.75 -4.78 -11.16
C GLU A 63 7.47 -6.26 -11.47
N ARG A 64 6.79 -6.98 -10.57
CA ARG A 64 6.39 -8.39 -10.78
C ARG A 64 5.44 -8.53 -11.98
N GLU A 65 4.41 -7.70 -12.05
CA GLU A 65 3.49 -7.70 -13.20
C GLU A 65 4.20 -7.44 -14.54
N LEU A 66 5.24 -6.61 -14.55
CA LEU A 66 6.04 -6.35 -15.74
C LEU A 66 6.85 -7.58 -16.17
N VAL A 67 7.40 -8.34 -15.21
CA VAL A 67 8.10 -9.60 -15.48
C VAL A 67 7.15 -10.65 -16.07
N GLU A 68 5.90 -10.67 -15.60
CA GLU A 68 4.84 -11.54 -16.15
C GLU A 68 4.32 -11.09 -17.53
N GLY A 69 4.79 -9.95 -18.05
CA GLY A 69 4.36 -9.43 -19.35
C GLY A 69 3.00 -8.74 -19.34
N ILE A 70 2.45 -8.40 -18.17
CA ILE A 70 1.14 -7.74 -18.06
C ILE A 70 1.22 -6.30 -18.57
N SER A 71 0.43 -6.03 -19.60
CA SER A 71 0.33 -4.69 -20.16
C SER A 71 -0.27 -3.69 -19.16
N LYS A 72 0.06 -2.40 -19.32
CA LYS A 72 -0.47 -1.33 -18.46
C LYS A 72 -2.00 -1.27 -18.44
N ARG A 73 -2.65 -1.62 -19.56
CA ARG A 73 -4.12 -1.64 -19.68
C ARG A 73 -4.73 -2.79 -18.89
N GLU A 74 -4.14 -3.98 -18.97
CA GLU A 74 -4.59 -5.15 -18.22
C GLU A 74 -4.41 -4.98 -16.71
N SER A 75 -3.27 -4.45 -16.28
CA SER A 75 -3.01 -4.11 -14.87
C SER A 75 -4.09 -3.19 -14.31
N ARG A 76 -4.42 -2.10 -15.02
CA ARG A 76 -5.52 -1.18 -14.63
C ARG A 76 -6.89 -1.85 -14.62
N ARG A 77 -7.14 -2.76 -15.57
CA ARG A 77 -8.41 -3.51 -15.63
C ARG A 77 -8.53 -4.47 -14.44
N LYS A 78 -7.45 -5.15 -14.05
CA LYS A 78 -7.36 -5.99 -12.85
C LYS A 78 -7.62 -5.17 -11.59
N ASP A 79 -6.90 -4.05 -11.39
CA ASP A 79 -7.09 -3.16 -10.24
C ASP A 79 -8.53 -2.61 -10.15
N LYS A 80 -9.13 -2.23 -11.28
CA LYS A 80 -10.54 -1.80 -11.31
C LYS A 80 -11.48 -2.94 -10.91
N LYS A 81 -11.26 -4.16 -11.42
CA LYS A 81 -12.07 -5.34 -11.08
C LYS A 81 -11.95 -5.67 -9.59
N GLU A 82 -10.75 -5.60 -9.02
CA GLU A 82 -10.51 -5.80 -7.59
C GLU A 82 -11.26 -4.77 -6.75
N LYS A 83 -11.20 -3.47 -7.11
CA LYS A 83 -11.94 -2.42 -6.39
C LYS A 83 -13.46 -2.62 -6.46
N LEU A 84 -13.99 -2.96 -7.62
CA LEU A 84 -15.41 -3.29 -7.81
C LEU A 84 -15.82 -4.49 -6.95
N ALA A 85 -15.01 -5.55 -6.90
CA ALA A 85 -15.28 -6.73 -6.07
C ALA A 85 -15.28 -6.38 -4.57
N LEU A 86 -14.46 -5.43 -4.15
CA LEU A 86 -14.44 -4.88 -2.80
C LEU A 86 -15.55 -3.84 -2.52
N GLY A 87 -16.46 -3.60 -3.47
CA GLY A 87 -17.57 -2.66 -3.34
C GLY A 87 -17.17 -1.18 -3.48
N PHE A 88 -15.93 -0.88 -3.85
CA PHE A 88 -15.49 0.49 -4.12
C PHE A 88 -15.83 0.87 -5.57
N GLY A 89 -16.74 1.84 -5.77
CA GLY A 89 -17.08 2.40 -7.09
C GLY A 89 -18.52 2.17 -7.58
N ASN A 90 -19.39 1.61 -6.75
CA ASN A 90 -20.85 1.58 -6.97
C ASN A 90 -21.54 2.73 -6.21
N PHE A 91 -21.08 3.97 -6.42
CA PHE A 91 -21.71 5.19 -5.90
C PHE A 91 -21.88 6.18 -7.05
#